data_AF-A0AB34IHS0-F1
#
_entry.id   AF-A0AB34IHS0-F1
#
_cell.length_a   1.000
_cell.length_b   1.000
_cell.length_c   1.000
_cell.angle_alpha   90.00
_cell.angle_beta   90.00
_cell.angle_gamma   90.00
#
_symmetry.space_group_name_H-M   'P 1'
#
loop_
_entity.id
_entity.type
_entity.pdbx_description
1 polymer ?
#
loop_
_entity_poly.entity_id
_entity_poly.type
_entity_poly.pdbx_seq_one_letter_code
_entity_poly.pdbx_strand_id
1 'polypeptide(L)'
;MALSLLSSLLAFSVGFLHSPMPAAPVASACIPPTSTRAVLSMGRKKPQSRVIYIDGNNLMMQRKVSKGREVLAEKLSGVKASEVVLVFDGKRGEPDSTTGSNPQVVITSGGDEHGEHRVSADEWIIARLNDVAEDCDVQVVTADRELRRACQQASATTINPVKFWRRYLPRLKGLKNDYANRPKADDYV
;
A
#
# COMPACT_ATOMS: atom_id res chain seq x y z
N MET A 1 57.35 12.09 25.05
CA MET A 1 58.18 11.70 23.87
C MET A 1 57.17 11.33 22.78
N ALA A 2 57.00 12.17 21.76
CA ALA A 2 57.73 12.10 20.47
C ALA A 2 57.16 10.99 19.56
N LEU A 3 56.88 11.14 18.26
CA LEU A 3 56.95 12.23 17.26
C LEU A 3 56.48 11.61 15.91
N SER A 4 55.96 12.42 14.97
CA SER A 4 55.97 12.20 13.48
C SER A 4 55.35 10.91 12.88
N LEU A 5 55.16 10.72 11.57
CA LEU A 5 54.81 11.61 10.43
C LEU A 5 53.33 11.27 10.00
N LEU A 6 52.58 11.93 9.10
CA LEU A 6 52.77 12.74 7.87
C LEU A 6 53.02 11.98 6.54
N SER A 7 52.22 12.36 5.52
CA SER A 7 52.46 12.25 4.06
C SER A 7 52.31 10.91 3.33
N SER A 8 51.36 10.85 2.38
CA SER A 8 51.70 10.90 0.93
C SER A 8 50.49 11.22 0.04
N LEU A 9 50.75 12.00 -1.01
CA LEU A 9 49.85 12.41 -2.09
C LEU A 9 50.00 11.51 -3.34
N LEU A 10 49.19 11.85 -4.37
CA LEU A 10 49.23 11.47 -5.80
C LEU A 10 48.11 10.49 -6.18
N ALA A 11 46.99 10.92 -6.80
CA ALA A 11 46.79 11.59 -8.10
C ALA A 11 46.99 10.66 -9.31
N PHE A 12 45.91 10.42 -10.06
CA PHE A 12 45.99 9.88 -11.43
C PHE A 12 44.89 10.41 -12.36
N SER A 13 45.22 10.45 -13.66
CA SER A 13 44.48 11.07 -14.79
C SER A 13 44.96 10.39 -16.10
N VAL A 14 44.37 10.49 -17.30
CA VAL A 14 43.44 11.49 -17.86
C VAL A 14 42.47 10.78 -18.83
N GLY A 15 41.26 11.30 -19.03
CA GLY A 15 40.56 11.12 -20.32
C GLY A 15 39.03 11.27 -20.26
N PHE A 16 38.40 12.10 -21.11
CA PHE A 16 38.21 11.95 -22.57
C PHE A 16 37.21 10.79 -22.90
N LEU A 17 36.21 10.93 -23.78
CA LEU A 17 35.98 11.90 -24.86
C LEU A 17 34.53 12.44 -24.90
N HIS A 18 34.33 13.53 -25.63
CA HIS A 18 33.06 14.24 -25.84
C HIS A 18 32.42 13.81 -27.17
N SER A 19 31.09 13.62 -27.25
CA SER A 19 30.35 13.55 -28.53
C SER A 19 28.87 13.92 -28.37
N PRO A 20 28.45 15.09 -28.87
CA PRO A 20 27.04 15.49 -29.00
C PRO A 20 26.54 15.45 -30.47
N MET A 21 25.23 15.65 -30.64
CA MET A 21 24.49 15.89 -31.91
C MET A 21 24.22 14.64 -32.78
N PRO A 22 23.20 14.64 -33.68
CA PRO A 22 22.33 15.77 -34.09
C PRO A 22 20.82 15.58 -33.82
N ALA A 23 20.03 16.57 -34.24
CA ALA A 23 18.56 16.63 -34.09
C ALA A 23 17.85 16.72 -35.47
N ALA A 24 16.52 16.53 -35.45
CA ALA A 24 15.56 16.71 -36.56
C ALA A 24 15.61 15.59 -37.66
N PRO A 25 14.50 15.27 -38.37
CA PRO A 25 13.46 16.20 -38.84
C PRO A 25 11.98 15.80 -38.63
N VAL A 26 11.12 16.60 -39.28
CA VAL A 26 9.67 16.82 -39.15
C VAL A 26 8.71 15.68 -39.55
N ALA A 27 7.56 15.69 -38.85
CA ALA A 27 6.18 15.48 -39.30
C ALA A 27 5.81 14.40 -40.35
N SER A 28 4.84 13.56 -39.98
CA SER A 28 3.76 13.16 -40.89
C SER A 28 2.45 13.01 -40.13
N ALA A 29 1.37 13.55 -40.68
CA ALA A 29 0.05 13.53 -40.07
C ALA A 29 -0.77 12.34 -40.60
N CYS A 30 -1.10 11.40 -39.70
CA CYS A 30 -2.12 10.38 -39.96
C CYS A 30 -3.33 10.66 -39.08
N ILE A 31 -4.41 11.14 -39.69
CA ILE A 31 -5.72 11.30 -39.05
C ILE A 31 -6.42 9.93 -39.09
N PRO A 32 -6.63 9.23 -37.95
CA PRO A 32 -7.53 8.09 -37.93
C PRO A 32 -9.00 8.55 -38.05
N PRO A 33 -9.86 7.81 -38.76
CA PRO A 33 -11.23 8.22 -39.02
C PRO A 33 -12.08 8.28 -37.76
N THR A 34 -13.01 9.24 -37.74
CA THR A 34 -13.94 9.52 -36.64
C THR A 34 -14.97 8.40 -36.47
N SER A 35 -14.61 7.31 -35.81
CA SER A 35 -15.57 6.30 -35.35
C SER A 35 -16.07 6.67 -33.95
N THR A 36 -17.07 7.55 -33.89
CA THR A 36 -17.84 7.84 -32.67
C THR A 36 -18.75 6.66 -32.31
N ARG A 37 -18.13 5.53 -32.00
CA ARG A 37 -18.83 4.41 -31.36
C ARG A 37 -19.18 4.86 -29.95
N ALA A 38 -20.43 5.29 -29.77
CA ALA A 38 -20.96 5.66 -28.47
C ALA A 38 -20.98 4.42 -27.57
N VAL A 39 -19.86 4.18 -26.88
CA VAL A 39 -19.80 3.24 -25.78
C VAL A 39 -20.74 3.80 -24.72
N LEU A 40 -21.93 3.21 -24.61
CA LEU A 40 -22.85 3.46 -23.52
C LEU A 40 -22.09 3.17 -22.24
N SER A 41 -21.67 4.24 -21.57
CA SER A 41 -21.02 4.20 -20.26
C SER A 41 -22.04 3.67 -19.27
N MET A 42 -22.12 2.34 -19.18
CA MET A 42 -22.70 1.59 -18.09
C MET A 42 -21.90 1.96 -16.86
N GLY A 43 -22.27 3.10 -16.26
CA GLY A 43 -21.53 3.70 -15.16
C GLY A 43 -21.46 2.69 -14.03
N ARG A 44 -20.28 2.12 -13.81
CA ARG A 44 -20.02 1.18 -12.70
C ARG A 44 -20.59 1.82 -11.44
N LYS A 45 -21.67 1.22 -10.89
CA LYS A 45 -22.26 1.68 -9.63
C LYS A 45 -21.12 1.83 -8.64
N LYS A 46 -21.06 2.96 -7.93
CA LYS A 46 -20.08 3.09 -6.86
C LYS A 46 -20.35 1.95 -5.88
N PRO A 47 -19.34 1.13 -5.53
CA PRO A 47 -19.50 0.08 -4.53
C PRO A 47 -20.08 0.72 -3.26
N GLN A 48 -21.13 0.13 -2.72
CA GLN A 48 -21.95 0.77 -1.68
C GLN A 48 -21.18 0.89 -0.36
N SER A 49 -20.26 -0.04 -0.12
CA SER A 49 -19.33 -0.06 1.00
C SER A 49 -17.88 -0.17 0.49
N ARG A 50 -16.96 0.49 1.21
CA ARG A 50 -15.51 0.30 1.07
C ARG A 50 -14.93 -0.14 2.41
N VAL A 51 -14.28 -1.31 2.40
CA VAL A 51 -13.60 -1.89 3.55
C VAL A 51 -12.10 -1.83 3.32
N ILE A 52 -11.35 -1.33 4.30
CA ILE A 52 -9.88 -1.26 4.22
C ILE A 52 -9.27 -2.10 5.35
N TYR A 53 -8.74 -3.26 5.01
CA TYR A 53 -7.89 -4.06 5.90
C TYR A 53 -6.45 -3.54 5.85
N ILE A 54 -5.81 -3.44 7.01
CA ILE A 54 -4.46 -2.89 7.15
C ILE A 54 -3.64 -3.85 8.00
N ASP A 55 -2.64 -4.46 7.37
CA ASP A 55 -1.59 -5.23 8.05
C ASP A 55 -0.69 -4.24 8.81
N GLY A 56 -0.95 -4.12 10.10
CA GLY A 56 -0.32 -3.17 11.01
C GLY A 56 1.16 -3.47 11.23
N ASN A 57 1.57 -4.74 11.18
CA ASN A 57 2.96 -5.15 11.34
C ASN A 57 3.81 -4.65 10.17
N ASN A 58 3.35 -4.85 8.94
CA ASN A 58 4.01 -4.37 7.73
C ASN A 58 3.94 -2.84 7.58
N LEU A 59 2.84 -2.23 8.06
CA LEU A 59 2.71 -0.78 8.14
C LEU A 59 3.73 -0.15 9.12
N MET A 60 4.00 -0.79 10.27
CA MET A 60 5.00 -0.36 11.26
C MET A 60 6.45 -0.53 10.79
N MET A 61 6.75 -1.50 9.91
CA MET A 61 8.11 -1.72 9.39
C MET A 61 8.62 -0.56 8.50
N GLN A 62 7.75 0.34 8.07
CA GLN A 62 8.11 1.43 7.15
C GLN A 62 8.91 2.54 7.84
N ARG A 63 9.96 3.02 7.14
CA ARG A 63 10.80 4.13 7.65
C ARG A 63 9.97 5.41 7.87
N LYS A 64 10.18 6.07 9.00
CA LYS A 64 9.52 7.33 9.43
C LYS A 64 8.01 7.18 9.75
N VAL A 65 7.50 5.98 9.93
CA VAL A 65 6.14 5.74 10.47
C VAL A 65 6.19 5.67 12.00
N SER A 66 5.09 6.08 12.66
CA SER A 66 4.96 5.94 14.11
C SER A 66 4.83 4.47 14.49
N LYS A 67 5.57 4.06 15.52
CA LYS A 67 5.44 2.74 16.13
C LYS A 67 4.44 2.79 17.28
N GLY A 68 3.77 1.68 17.56
CA GLY A 68 2.69 1.59 18.56
C GLY A 68 1.32 1.43 17.91
N ARG A 69 0.47 0.58 18.49
CA ARG A 69 -0.84 0.22 17.92
C ARG A 69 -1.81 1.41 18.01
N GLU A 70 -1.74 2.11 19.13
CA GLU A 70 -2.54 3.25 19.55
C GLU A 70 -2.27 4.46 18.65
N VAL A 71 -0.99 4.80 18.45
CA VAL A 71 -0.55 5.94 17.62
C VAL A 71 -0.89 5.72 16.14
N LEU A 72 -0.92 4.46 15.69
CA LEU A 72 -1.39 4.12 14.34
C LEU A 72 -2.91 4.26 14.21
N ALA A 73 -3.67 3.75 15.19
CA ALA A 73 -5.12 3.92 15.23
C ALA A 73 -5.52 5.42 15.24
N GLU A 74 -4.86 6.23 16.07
CA GLU A 74 -5.05 7.69 16.12
C GLU A 74 -4.76 8.35 14.77
N LYS A 75 -3.66 7.97 14.09
CA LYS A 75 -3.34 8.52 12.75
C LYS A 75 -4.36 8.16 11.69
N LEU A 76 -4.94 6.96 11.78
CA LEU A 76 -5.97 6.44 10.89
C LEU A 76 -7.38 6.95 11.19
N SER A 77 -7.60 7.60 12.35
CA SER A 77 -8.87 8.26 12.67
C SER A 77 -9.31 9.26 11.57
N GLY A 78 -10.61 9.40 11.36
CA GLY A 78 -11.16 10.33 10.36
C GLY A 78 -10.90 9.94 8.89
N VAL A 79 -10.55 8.68 8.62
CA VAL A 79 -10.53 8.13 7.25
C VAL A 79 -11.96 7.98 6.71
N LYS A 80 -12.21 8.52 5.53
CA LYS A 80 -13.48 8.38 4.80
C LYS A 80 -13.53 7.04 4.05
N ALA A 81 -13.72 5.97 4.79
CA ALA A 81 -14.12 4.64 4.32
C ALA A 81 -15.31 4.13 5.15
N SER A 82 -16.06 3.16 4.64
CA SER A 82 -17.18 2.57 5.38
C SER A 82 -16.66 1.82 6.61
N GLU A 83 -15.55 1.12 6.44
CA GLU A 83 -14.89 0.34 7.48
C GLU A 83 -13.36 0.40 7.29
N VAL A 84 -12.62 0.51 8.38
CA VAL A 84 -11.16 0.43 8.41
C VAL A 84 -10.78 -0.49 9.55
N VAL A 85 -10.07 -1.58 9.24
CA VAL A 85 -9.63 -2.57 10.22
C VAL A 85 -8.11 -2.62 10.20
N LEU A 86 -7.49 -2.34 11.35
CA LEU A 86 -6.05 -2.38 11.57
C LEU A 86 -5.72 -3.64 12.37
N VAL A 87 -5.09 -4.61 11.70
CA VAL A 87 -4.80 -5.94 12.27
C VAL A 87 -3.33 -6.02 12.66
N PHE A 88 -3.06 -6.49 13.88
CA PHE A 88 -1.71 -6.75 14.40
C PHE A 88 -1.58 -8.21 14.82
N ASP A 89 -0.39 -8.78 14.66
CA ASP A 89 -0.07 -10.03 15.35
C ASP A 89 -0.14 -9.81 16.87
N GLY A 90 -0.77 -10.74 17.57
CA GLY A 90 -0.61 -10.89 19.00
C GLY A 90 0.83 -11.29 19.38
N LYS A 91 1.27 -10.82 20.54
CA LYS A 91 2.47 -11.34 21.20
C LYS A 91 2.15 -12.69 21.85
N ARG A 92 3.14 -13.55 22.05
CA ARG A 92 2.99 -14.80 22.82
C ARG A 92 2.26 -14.54 24.15
N GLY A 93 1.19 -15.29 24.43
CA GLY A 93 0.31 -15.12 25.58
C GLY A 93 -0.71 -13.97 25.49
N GLU A 94 -0.74 -13.21 24.40
CA GLU A 94 -1.73 -12.15 24.16
C GLU A 94 -3.02 -12.75 23.56
N PRO A 95 -4.19 -12.57 24.21
CA PRO A 95 -5.46 -13.07 23.69
C PRO A 95 -5.93 -12.25 22.49
N ASP A 96 -6.81 -12.84 21.67
CA ASP A 96 -7.52 -12.11 20.63
C ASP A 96 -8.33 -10.95 21.23
N SER A 97 -8.21 -9.77 20.63
CA SER A 97 -8.83 -8.55 21.12
C SER A 97 -9.20 -7.61 19.98
N THR A 98 -10.43 -7.10 20.02
CA THR A 98 -10.96 -6.11 19.09
C THR A 98 -11.36 -4.85 19.86
N THR A 99 -10.90 -3.68 19.42
CA THR A 99 -11.15 -2.38 20.07
C THR A 99 -11.41 -1.28 19.04
N GLY A 100 -12.36 -0.38 19.32
CA GLY A 100 -12.71 0.72 18.41
C GLY A 100 -13.66 0.29 17.28
N SER A 101 -13.95 1.22 16.36
CA SER A 101 -14.96 1.02 15.30
C SER A 101 -14.55 1.61 13.94
N ASN A 102 -13.89 2.77 13.90
CA ASN A 102 -13.30 3.31 12.66
C ASN A 102 -12.11 4.26 12.96
N PRO A 103 -10.86 3.74 13.00
CA PRO A 103 -10.49 2.34 12.76
C PRO A 103 -10.92 1.41 13.89
N GLN A 104 -11.31 0.19 13.52
CA GLN A 104 -11.31 -0.97 14.40
C GLN A 104 -9.87 -1.49 14.47
N VAL A 105 -9.37 -1.75 15.67
CA VAL A 105 -8.07 -2.37 15.92
C VAL A 105 -8.30 -3.81 16.34
N VAL A 106 -7.66 -4.74 15.63
CA VAL A 106 -7.68 -6.17 15.93
C VAL A 106 -6.26 -6.59 16.31
N ILE A 107 -6.12 -7.31 17.41
CA ILE A 107 -4.89 -7.95 17.86
C ILE A 107 -5.21 -9.44 17.87
N THR A 108 -4.60 -10.22 16.98
CA THR A 108 -4.88 -11.65 16.85
C THR A 108 -4.35 -12.44 18.06
N SER A 109 -4.82 -13.68 18.25
CA SER A 109 -4.23 -14.60 19.23
C SER A 109 -2.74 -14.81 18.95
N GLY A 110 -1.87 -14.45 19.91
CA GLY A 110 -0.43 -14.66 19.78
C GLY A 110 0.05 -16.08 20.10
N GLY A 111 -0.88 -16.96 20.48
CA GLY A 111 -0.61 -18.35 20.88
C GLY A 111 -0.02 -18.51 22.28
N ASP A 112 0.07 -19.77 22.70
CA ASP A 112 0.50 -20.18 24.05
C ASP A 112 2.04 -20.26 24.20
N GLU A 113 2.52 -21.00 25.21
CA GLU A 113 3.95 -21.19 25.43
C GLU A 113 4.67 -22.04 24.36
N HIS A 114 3.93 -22.84 23.61
CA HIS A 114 4.42 -23.66 22.50
C HIS A 114 4.14 -23.01 21.14
N GLY A 115 3.33 -21.95 21.11
CA GLY A 115 2.85 -21.28 19.90
C GLY A 115 1.58 -21.92 19.33
N GLU A 116 0.95 -22.83 20.06
CA GLU A 116 -0.35 -23.39 19.70
C GLU A 116 -1.43 -22.31 19.77
N HIS A 117 -2.47 -22.46 18.95
CA HIS A 117 -3.57 -21.50 18.80
C HIS A 117 -3.14 -20.05 18.43
N ARG A 118 -1.92 -19.86 17.91
CA ARG A 118 -1.52 -18.61 17.28
C ARG A 118 -2.27 -18.40 15.98
N VAL A 119 -2.73 -17.18 15.73
CA VAL A 119 -3.29 -16.71 14.46
C VAL A 119 -2.48 -15.48 14.05
N SER A 120 -1.96 -15.46 12.83
CA SER A 120 -1.28 -14.30 12.26
C SER A 120 -2.26 -13.25 11.74
N ALA A 121 -1.80 -12.00 11.62
CA ALA A 121 -2.56 -10.94 10.98
C ALA A 121 -2.92 -11.30 9.52
N ASP A 122 -2.01 -11.99 8.80
CA ASP A 122 -2.24 -12.42 7.42
C ASP A 122 -3.35 -13.47 7.33
N GLU A 123 -3.32 -14.51 8.19
CA GLU A 123 -4.38 -15.53 8.25
C GLU A 123 -5.74 -14.92 8.62
N TRP A 124 -5.77 -13.99 9.58
CA TRP A 124 -6.99 -13.29 9.98
C TRP A 124 -7.58 -12.47 8.82
N ILE A 125 -6.74 -11.72 8.10
CA ILE A 125 -7.17 -10.94 6.94
C ILE A 125 -7.67 -11.88 5.83
N ILE A 126 -6.96 -12.98 5.54
CA ILE A 126 -7.36 -13.94 4.50
C ILE A 126 -8.70 -14.61 4.84
N ALA A 127 -8.90 -15.05 6.08
CA ALA A 127 -10.18 -15.58 6.53
C ALA A 127 -11.29 -14.55 6.28
N ARG A 128 -11.07 -13.29 6.68
CA ARG A 128 -12.06 -12.23 6.51
C ARG A 128 -12.31 -11.85 5.05
N LEU A 129 -11.32 -11.95 4.16
CA LEU A 129 -11.50 -11.73 2.71
C LEU A 129 -12.50 -12.70 2.10
N ASN A 130 -12.55 -13.95 2.56
CA ASN A 130 -13.49 -14.97 2.08
C ASN A 130 -14.93 -14.73 2.57
N ASP A 131 -15.11 -13.96 3.65
CA ASP A 131 -16.43 -13.64 4.22
C ASP A 131 -17.09 -12.39 3.59
N VAL A 132 -16.35 -11.58 2.83
CA VAL A 132 -16.89 -10.30 2.33
C VAL A 132 -17.81 -10.52 1.13
N ALA A 133 -18.98 -9.87 1.14
CA ALA A 133 -19.89 -9.85 0.00
C ALA A 133 -19.26 -9.24 -1.27
N GLU A 134 -19.56 -9.85 -2.43
CA GLU A 134 -18.96 -9.53 -3.74
C GLU A 134 -19.11 -8.06 -4.18
N ASP A 135 -20.12 -7.34 -3.68
CA ASP A 135 -20.38 -5.92 -4.00
C ASP A 135 -19.48 -4.90 -3.25
N CYS A 136 -18.57 -5.36 -2.38
CA CYS A 136 -17.70 -4.50 -1.56
C CYS A 136 -16.37 -4.11 -2.25
N ASP A 137 -15.97 -2.84 -2.16
CA ASP A 137 -14.60 -2.39 -2.53
C ASP A 137 -13.62 -2.72 -1.41
N VAL A 138 -13.08 -3.94 -1.44
CA VAL A 138 -12.12 -4.43 -0.45
C VAL A 138 -10.69 -4.03 -0.83
N GLN A 139 -10.00 -3.38 0.10
CA GLN A 139 -8.64 -2.89 -0.08
C GLN A 139 -7.75 -3.39 1.06
N VAL A 140 -6.59 -3.97 0.72
CA VAL A 140 -5.66 -4.51 1.71
C VAL A 140 -4.33 -3.76 1.66
N VAL A 141 -3.94 -3.14 2.76
CA VAL A 141 -2.68 -2.39 2.89
C VAL A 141 -1.59 -3.31 3.42
N THR A 142 -0.75 -3.84 2.54
CA THR A 142 0.43 -4.66 2.89
C THR A 142 1.52 -4.58 1.82
N ALA A 143 2.76 -4.86 2.19
CA ALA A 143 3.85 -5.12 1.25
C ALA A 143 4.19 -6.61 1.13
N ASP A 144 3.60 -7.48 1.96
CA ASP A 144 3.90 -8.91 1.96
C ASP A 144 3.57 -9.57 0.61
N ARG A 145 4.32 -10.61 0.23
CA ARG A 145 4.17 -11.27 -1.07
C ARG A 145 3.06 -12.31 -1.08
N GLU A 146 2.82 -12.98 0.03
CA GLU A 146 1.89 -14.11 0.16
C GLU A 146 0.48 -13.60 0.42
N LEU A 147 0.31 -12.67 1.37
CA LEU A 147 -0.97 -11.97 1.56
C LEU A 147 -1.41 -11.27 0.26
N ARG A 148 -0.49 -10.69 -0.52
CA ARG A 148 -0.82 -10.09 -1.83
C ARG A 148 -1.30 -11.10 -2.88
N ARG A 149 -0.84 -12.36 -2.83
CA ARG A 149 -1.34 -13.44 -3.70
C ARG A 149 -2.75 -13.86 -3.28
N ALA A 150 -2.98 -14.04 -1.98
CA ALA A 150 -4.30 -14.35 -1.45
C ALA A 150 -5.33 -13.25 -1.79
N CYS A 151 -4.94 -11.98 -1.65
CA CYS A 151 -5.78 -10.85 -2.07
C CYS A 151 -6.16 -10.91 -3.56
N GLN A 152 -5.23 -11.32 -4.45
CA GLN A 152 -5.53 -11.46 -5.87
C GLN A 152 -6.55 -12.57 -6.15
N GLN A 153 -6.49 -13.68 -5.40
CA GLN A 153 -7.47 -14.77 -5.50
C GLN A 153 -8.86 -14.32 -5.01
N ALA A 154 -8.92 -13.51 -3.95
CA ALA A 154 -10.13 -12.91 -3.41
C ALA A 154 -10.60 -11.62 -4.12
N SER A 155 -10.06 -11.29 -5.30
CA SER A 155 -10.36 -10.05 -6.06
C SER A 155 -10.14 -8.73 -5.30
N ALA A 156 -9.40 -8.73 -4.18
CA ALA A 156 -9.16 -7.58 -3.33
C ALA A 156 -7.99 -6.70 -3.82
N THR A 157 -8.14 -5.38 -3.74
CA THR A 157 -7.13 -4.44 -4.22
C THR A 157 -5.99 -4.27 -3.21
N THR A 158 -4.76 -4.62 -3.60
CA THR A 158 -3.59 -4.46 -2.73
C THR A 158 -2.95 -3.07 -2.82
N ILE A 159 -2.63 -2.47 -1.67
CA ILE A 159 -2.02 -1.13 -1.58
C ILE A 159 -0.71 -1.22 -0.80
N ASN A 160 0.40 -0.89 -1.46
CA ASN A 160 1.70 -0.85 -0.78
C ASN A 160 1.74 0.23 0.32
N PRO A 161 2.21 -0.07 1.55
CA PRO A 161 2.32 0.85 2.69
C PRO A 161 2.93 2.22 2.38
N VAL A 162 4.00 2.29 1.59
CA VAL A 162 4.65 3.57 1.23
C VAL A 162 3.72 4.43 0.36
N LYS A 163 2.97 3.80 -0.56
CA LYS A 163 1.91 4.48 -1.32
C LYS A 163 0.75 4.87 -0.40
N PHE A 164 0.36 4.01 0.53
CA PHE A 164 -0.73 4.27 1.47
C PHE A 164 -0.48 5.56 2.25
N TRP A 165 0.64 5.65 2.99
CA TRP A 165 1.00 6.83 3.78
C TRP A 165 1.14 8.10 2.95
N ARG A 166 1.86 8.04 1.82
CA ARG A 166 2.21 9.25 1.04
C ARG A 166 1.09 9.75 0.13
N ARG A 167 0.14 8.90 -0.25
CA ARG A 167 -0.84 9.19 -1.31
C ARG A 167 -2.28 8.86 -0.94
N TYR A 168 -2.56 7.73 -0.30
CA TYR A 168 -3.95 7.34 0.00
C TYR A 168 -4.45 8.01 1.28
N LEU A 169 -3.73 7.91 2.40
CA LEU A 169 -4.20 8.43 3.68
C LEU A 169 -4.58 9.93 3.65
N PRO A 170 -3.79 10.84 3.05
CA PRO A 170 -4.19 12.26 2.94
C PRO A 170 -5.48 12.45 2.13
N ARG A 171 -5.70 11.67 1.07
CA ARG A 171 -6.92 11.72 0.26
C ARG A 171 -8.12 11.16 1.01
N LEU A 172 -7.92 10.04 1.71
CA LEU A 172 -8.94 9.39 2.54
C LEU A 172 -9.38 10.29 3.70
N LYS A 173 -8.49 11.10 4.28
CA LYS A 173 -8.83 12.13 5.28
C LYS A 173 -9.35 13.45 4.66
N GLY A 174 -9.46 13.54 3.33
CA GLY A 174 -9.96 14.74 2.62
C GLY A 174 -8.97 15.90 2.53
N LEU A 175 -7.70 15.71 2.89
CA LEU A 175 -6.63 16.72 2.84
C LEU A 175 -6.09 16.97 1.42
N LYS A 176 -6.45 16.11 0.45
CA LYS A 176 -6.02 16.24 -0.95
C LYS A 176 -7.11 15.75 -1.90
N ASN A 177 -7.68 16.66 -2.70
CA ASN A 177 -8.89 16.38 -3.51
C ASN A 177 -8.61 15.83 -4.92
N ASP A 178 -7.35 15.66 -5.33
CA ASP A 178 -7.01 15.29 -6.71
C ASP A 178 -7.31 13.82 -7.03
N TYR A 179 -8.51 13.58 -7.57
CA TYR A 179 -9.05 12.28 -7.99
C TYR A 179 -8.37 11.69 -9.24
N ALA A 180 -7.41 12.40 -9.85
CA ALA A 180 -6.73 12.06 -11.11
C ALA A 180 -5.74 10.86 -11.03
N ASN A 181 -5.84 10.02 -10.01
CA ASN A 181 -4.91 8.89 -9.79
C ASN A 181 -5.56 7.76 -8.99
N ARG A 182 -6.83 7.45 -9.30
CA ARG A 182 -7.41 6.13 -9.02
C ARG A 182 -6.60 5.10 -9.82
N PRO A 183 -6.29 3.89 -9.31
CA PRO A 183 -5.88 2.82 -10.21
C PRO A 183 -6.94 2.70 -11.31
N LYS A 184 -6.53 2.73 -12.57
CA LYS A 184 -7.39 2.21 -13.63
C LYS A 184 -7.58 0.73 -13.30
N ALA A 185 -8.79 0.22 -13.44
CA ALA A 185 -8.93 -1.22 -13.58
C ALA A 185 -8.15 -1.58 -14.85
N ASP A 186 -7.20 -2.51 -14.75
CA ASP A 186 -6.46 -2.94 -15.93
C ASP A 186 -7.45 -3.67 -16.84
N ASP A 187 -7.75 -3.08 -17.99
CA ASP A 187 -8.61 -3.66 -19.02
C ASP A 187 -7.85 -4.84 -19.66
N TYR A 188 -7.90 -6.00 -19.02
CA TYR A 188 -7.49 -7.27 -19.63
C TYR A 188 -8.55 -7.66 -20.67
N VAL A 189 -8.21 -7.41 -21.93
CA VAL A 189 -8.86 -7.92 -23.15
C VAL A 189 -8.16 -9.20 -23.59
#